data_AF-A0A409WRI5-F1
#
_entry.id   AF-A0A409WRI5-F1
#
_cell.length_a   1.000
_cell.length_b   1.000
_cell.length_c   1.000
_cell.angle_alpha   90.00
_cell.angle_beta   90.00
_cell.angle_gamma   90.00
#
_symmetry.space_group_name_H-M   'P 1'
#
loop_
_entity.id
_entity.type
_entity.pdbx_description
1 polymer ?
#
loop_
_entity_poly.entity_id
_entity_poly.type
_entity_poly.pdbx_seq_one_letter_code
_entity_poly.pdbx_strand_id
1 'polypeptide(L)'
;MLVASKSFSKWLPKALQNPTHHFSPLKRRGVSSPLSSPSTSLLWLTIVTIFLAFVGSIPTSHALAITSPIHQIDTIPPEDIRRTGPYLILTSPPFSAIDAPYHTFIPRDRFIIANLTSGLQVLDPETRQPIPQGPGTDGSGRDFDAPALLWLAFGFAVGLPLALAGIRGWWVTTGVGLGLAGVVASWAAIINSVGVPGVSDIILTAIVLSFFCLCFICGAFPYGRIAGMVGITLTGGLSLGIRICILKSGLLFSGDKLYSLNWAIIALFGVVSGLGLIWSKYRRAALLFGCTASGTFMTGLAGDLVVNKQAGMSRGLRFLFDRNASHYLDIIIGGYNPPVSAQVIIGVSILLIPILSYGQHRIFSAPFDRTSDANDTESVSGRSDEKRESQRKSIFSSNPKPKPGRPSAASQVQAKPGSGLMSSFRNR
;
A
#
# COMPACT_ATOMS: atom_id res chain seq x y z
N MET A 1 -22.88 5.10 25.33
CA MET A 1 -22.34 4.35 24.16
C MET A 1 -22.08 2.89 24.56
N LEU A 2 -23.14 2.21 25.03
CA LEU A 2 -23.07 0.95 25.80
C LEU A 2 -24.24 0.03 25.37
N VAL A 3 -24.29 -0.35 24.08
CA VAL A 3 -25.27 -1.36 23.58
C VAL A 3 -24.67 -2.31 22.53
N ALA A 4 -23.44 -2.10 22.04
CA ALA A 4 -22.85 -2.91 20.97
C ALA A 4 -22.04 -4.15 21.43
N SER A 5 -22.41 -4.80 22.55
CA SER A 5 -21.65 -5.95 23.10
C SER A 5 -22.31 -7.32 22.84
N LYS A 6 -23.62 -7.39 22.58
CA LYS A 6 -24.33 -8.68 22.56
C LYS A 6 -24.37 -9.43 21.23
N SER A 7 -23.84 -8.86 20.13
CA SER A 7 -23.94 -9.49 18.80
C SER A 7 -22.67 -10.19 18.29
N PHE A 8 -21.55 -10.09 19.01
CA PHE A 8 -20.27 -10.66 18.56
C PHE A 8 -20.06 -12.14 18.98
N SER A 9 -20.84 -12.65 19.94
CA SER A 9 -20.66 -14.04 20.42
C SER A 9 -21.28 -15.11 19.51
N LYS A 10 -22.12 -14.74 18.53
CA LYS A 10 -22.76 -15.69 17.60
C LYS A 10 -21.84 -16.15 16.45
N TRP A 11 -20.62 -15.60 16.33
CA TRP A 11 -19.68 -15.90 15.24
C TRP A 11 -18.49 -16.78 15.63
N LEU A 12 -18.51 -17.39 16.83
CA LEU A 12 -17.47 -18.32 17.26
C LEU A 12 -17.81 -19.76 16.81
N PRO A 13 -17.02 -20.40 15.92
CA PRO A 13 -17.29 -21.78 15.51
C PRO A 13 -17.05 -22.76 16.67
N LYS A 14 -17.91 -23.78 16.79
CA LYS A 14 -17.85 -24.93 17.73
C LYS A 14 -16.55 -25.77 17.67
N ALA A 15 -15.55 -25.36 16.89
CA ALA A 15 -14.32 -26.11 16.65
C ALA A 15 -13.30 -26.09 17.82
N LEU A 16 -13.63 -25.44 18.95
CA LEU A 16 -12.74 -25.33 20.12
C LEU A 16 -13.08 -26.29 21.27
N GLN A 17 -14.02 -27.23 21.10
CA GLN A 17 -14.48 -28.10 22.20
C GLN A 17 -13.87 -29.52 22.26
N ASN A 18 -12.85 -29.88 21.46
CA ASN A 18 -12.21 -31.20 21.60
C ASN A 18 -10.74 -31.21 21.18
N PRO A 19 -9.78 -31.25 22.14
CA PRO A 19 -8.36 -31.39 21.83
C PRO A 19 -7.86 -32.80 22.19
N THR A 20 -8.17 -33.81 21.38
CA THR A 20 -7.47 -35.11 21.44
C THR A 20 -7.31 -35.71 20.06
N HIS A 21 -6.31 -35.25 19.30
CA HIS A 21 -5.81 -35.99 18.14
C HIS A 21 -4.29 -36.10 18.18
N HIS A 22 -3.83 -37.34 18.38
CA HIS A 22 -2.45 -37.78 18.20
C HIS A 22 -1.96 -37.41 16.80
N PHE A 23 -0.89 -36.62 16.72
CA PHE A 23 -0.16 -36.35 15.49
C PHE A 23 0.86 -37.48 15.25
N SER A 24 0.62 -38.30 14.24
CA SER A 24 1.65 -39.16 13.65
C SER A 24 2.46 -38.36 12.61
N PRO A 25 3.80 -38.53 12.57
CA PRO A 25 4.67 -37.75 11.69
C PRO A 25 4.57 -38.26 10.26
N LEU A 26 3.89 -37.50 9.39
CA LEU A 26 3.87 -37.75 7.95
C LEU A 26 5.20 -37.35 7.31
N LYS A 27 5.91 -38.37 6.82
CA LYS A 27 7.14 -38.30 6.01
C LYS A 27 6.86 -37.56 4.69
N ARG A 28 7.27 -36.28 4.62
CA ARG A 28 7.21 -35.47 3.38
C ARG A 28 8.08 -36.11 2.30
N ARG A 29 7.45 -36.69 1.27
CA ARG A 29 8.11 -36.96 -0.01
C ARG A 29 8.33 -35.64 -0.75
N GLY A 30 9.55 -35.43 -1.21
CA GLY A 30 9.94 -34.25 -1.99
C GLY A 30 9.12 -34.16 -3.27
N VAL A 31 8.26 -33.15 -3.32
CA VAL A 31 7.62 -32.70 -4.56
C VAL A 31 8.50 -31.58 -5.11
N SER A 32 9.12 -31.83 -6.25
CA SER A 32 9.84 -30.85 -7.04
C SER A 32 8.89 -29.70 -7.42
N SER A 33 9.17 -28.50 -6.91
CA SER A 33 8.39 -27.30 -7.18
C SER A 33 8.39 -26.94 -8.67
N PRO A 34 7.23 -26.65 -9.29
CA PRO A 34 7.16 -26.26 -10.69
C PRO A 34 7.84 -24.90 -10.91
N LEU A 35 8.62 -24.80 -11.98
CA LEU A 35 9.23 -23.56 -12.46
C LEU A 35 8.14 -22.49 -12.64
N SER A 36 8.32 -21.35 -11.96
CA SER A 36 7.50 -20.15 -12.13
C SER A 36 7.43 -19.74 -13.60
N SER A 37 6.23 -19.56 -14.14
CA SER A 37 6.07 -19.16 -15.55
C SER A 37 6.67 -17.77 -15.81
N PRO A 38 7.30 -17.53 -16.97
CA PRO A 38 8.01 -16.28 -17.27
C PRO A 38 7.13 -15.01 -17.26
N SER A 39 5.80 -15.15 -17.35
CA SER A 39 4.87 -14.00 -17.36
C SER A 39 4.77 -13.28 -16.02
N THR A 40 4.94 -13.98 -14.89
CA THR A 40 4.88 -13.36 -13.56
C THR A 40 6.10 -12.49 -13.28
N SER A 41 7.26 -12.84 -13.85
CA SER A 41 8.50 -12.07 -13.66
C SER A 41 8.49 -10.75 -14.43
N LEU A 42 7.91 -10.74 -15.63
CA LEU A 42 7.74 -9.52 -16.44
C LEU A 42 6.78 -8.52 -15.77
N LEU A 43 5.63 -8.97 -15.27
CA LEU A 43 4.68 -8.11 -14.55
C LEU A 43 5.31 -7.46 -13.31
N TRP A 44 6.15 -8.21 -12.59
CA TRP A 44 6.88 -7.71 -11.43
C TRP A 44 7.94 -6.67 -11.79
N LEU A 45 8.71 -6.91 -12.84
CA LEU A 45 9.64 -5.91 -13.37
C LEU A 45 8.90 -4.64 -13.75
N THR A 46 7.74 -4.75 -14.41
CA THR A 46 6.92 -3.58 -14.75
C THR A 46 6.43 -2.82 -13.50
N ILE A 47 5.94 -3.52 -12.47
CA ILE A 47 5.46 -2.87 -11.23
C ILE A 47 6.62 -2.22 -10.46
N VAL A 48 7.76 -2.89 -10.35
CA VAL A 48 8.97 -2.34 -9.72
C VAL A 48 9.49 -1.16 -10.52
N THR A 49 9.52 -1.24 -11.85
CA THR A 49 9.92 -0.12 -12.72
C THR A 49 8.95 1.05 -12.62
N ILE A 50 7.63 0.84 -12.58
CA ILE A 50 6.64 1.91 -12.39
C ILE A 50 6.82 2.55 -11.01
N PHE A 51 7.02 1.74 -9.96
CA PHE A 51 7.24 2.24 -8.61
C PHE A 51 8.57 3.00 -8.49
N LEU A 52 9.66 2.48 -9.06
CA LEU A 52 10.96 3.15 -9.12
C LEU A 52 10.93 4.37 -10.01
N ALA A 53 10.16 4.38 -11.09
CA ALA A 53 9.93 5.56 -11.92
C ALA A 53 9.14 6.62 -11.15
N PHE A 54 8.11 6.24 -10.38
CA PHE A 54 7.36 7.15 -9.52
C PHE A 54 8.24 7.74 -8.40
N VAL A 55 9.03 6.91 -7.72
CA VAL A 55 9.99 7.34 -6.69
C VAL A 55 11.14 8.15 -7.30
N GLY A 56 11.64 7.77 -8.48
CA GLY A 56 12.71 8.45 -9.21
C GLY A 56 12.27 9.71 -9.96
N SER A 57 10.95 9.91 -10.12
CA SER A 57 10.36 11.17 -10.62
C SER A 57 10.24 12.23 -9.53
N ILE A 58 10.56 11.90 -8.27
CA ILE A 58 10.82 12.90 -7.24
C ILE A 58 12.17 13.52 -7.59
N PRO A 59 12.28 14.83 -7.88
CA PRO A 59 13.49 15.40 -8.45
C PRO A 59 14.68 15.29 -7.49
N THR A 60 15.53 14.30 -7.72
CA THR A 60 16.88 14.21 -7.14
C THR A 60 17.87 14.94 -8.06
N SER A 61 17.64 16.23 -8.28
CA SER A 61 18.51 17.02 -9.15
C SER A 61 19.77 17.44 -8.39
N HIS A 62 20.86 16.71 -8.65
CA HIS A 62 22.27 17.11 -8.56
C HIS A 62 22.85 17.51 -7.19
N ALA A 63 23.38 16.51 -6.48
CA ALA A 63 24.55 16.70 -5.65
C ALA A 63 25.81 16.62 -6.53
N LEU A 64 26.43 17.76 -6.83
CA LEU A 64 27.88 17.98 -7.05
C LEU A 64 28.05 19.26 -7.89
N ALA A 65 28.27 20.39 -7.22
CA ALA A 65 29.18 21.45 -7.65
C ALA A 65 29.13 22.65 -6.68
N ILE A 66 30.31 22.95 -6.11
CA ILE A 66 30.86 24.29 -5.91
C ILE A 66 30.43 25.08 -4.66
N THR A 67 31.44 25.25 -3.81
CA THR A 67 31.69 26.38 -2.91
C THR A 67 31.43 27.73 -3.58
N SER A 68 30.58 28.57 -2.98
CA SER A 68 30.61 30.02 -3.21
C SER A 68 30.18 30.79 -1.96
N PRO A 69 30.67 32.02 -1.80
CA PRO A 69 30.73 32.71 -0.51
C PRO A 69 29.41 33.40 -0.17
N ILE A 70 29.24 33.66 1.13
CA ILE A 70 28.19 34.48 1.71
C ILE A 70 28.21 35.86 1.02
N HIS A 71 27.23 36.12 0.15
CA HIS A 71 26.97 37.48 -0.31
C HIS A 71 26.27 38.25 0.81
N GLN A 72 27.03 39.18 1.38
CA GLN A 72 26.57 40.24 2.25
C GLN A 72 25.49 41.05 1.55
N ILE A 73 24.35 41.25 2.22
CA ILE A 73 23.20 41.99 1.71
C ILE A 73 23.57 43.47 1.73
N ASP A 74 23.84 44.03 0.55
CA ASP A 74 23.91 45.48 0.37
C ASP A 74 22.50 46.07 0.47
N THR A 75 22.35 47.01 1.40
CA THR A 75 21.17 47.83 1.61
C THR A 75 20.91 48.73 0.40
N ILE A 76 19.77 48.53 -0.27
CA ILE A 76 19.30 49.39 -1.35
C ILE A 76 18.77 50.71 -0.73
N PRO A 77 19.24 51.89 -1.17
CA PRO A 77 18.76 53.17 -0.66
C PRO A 77 17.34 53.52 -1.18
N PRO A 78 16.51 54.21 -0.38
CA PRO A 78 15.10 54.42 -0.68
C PRO A 78 14.88 55.77 -1.37
N GLU A 79 15.27 55.93 -2.64
CA GLU A 79 14.83 57.08 -3.45
C GLU A 79 14.65 56.65 -4.92
N ASP A 80 13.43 56.24 -5.31
CA ASP A 80 12.83 56.52 -6.63
C ASP A 80 11.49 55.78 -6.86
N ILE A 81 10.45 56.13 -6.08
CA ILE A 81 9.06 55.77 -6.43
C ILE A 81 8.15 56.99 -6.27
N ARG A 82 8.38 58.02 -7.11
CA ARG A 82 7.41 59.09 -7.35
C ARG A 82 7.46 59.50 -8.82
N ARG A 83 6.75 58.75 -9.68
CA ARG A 83 6.07 59.25 -10.90
C ARG A 83 5.56 58.07 -11.72
N THR A 84 4.25 57.84 -11.68
CA THR A 84 3.39 57.68 -12.87
C THR A 84 1.93 57.57 -12.41
N GLY A 85 1.05 58.29 -13.11
CA GLY A 85 -0.30 58.63 -12.68
C GLY A 85 -1.39 57.57 -12.97
N PRO A 86 -2.67 57.97 -12.90
CA PRO A 86 -3.80 57.06 -12.92
C PRO A 86 -4.36 56.87 -14.33
N TYR A 87 -4.35 55.63 -14.82
CA TYR A 87 -5.24 55.21 -15.90
C TYR A 87 -5.90 53.88 -15.51
N LEU A 88 -7.18 53.97 -15.17
CA LEU A 88 -8.05 52.83 -14.89
C LEU A 88 -8.87 52.59 -16.17
N ILE A 89 -8.35 51.77 -17.07
CA ILE A 89 -9.09 51.25 -18.21
C ILE A 89 -9.57 49.85 -17.83
N LEU A 90 -10.85 49.74 -17.46
CA LEU A 90 -11.55 48.47 -17.29
C LEU A 90 -11.96 47.95 -18.67
N THR A 91 -11.04 47.27 -19.35
CA THR A 91 -11.39 46.36 -20.44
C THR A 91 -11.25 44.94 -19.91
N SER A 92 -12.36 44.21 -19.81
CA SER A 92 -12.34 42.78 -19.53
C SER A 92 -11.44 42.09 -20.56
N PRO A 93 -10.35 41.42 -20.16
CA PRO A 93 -9.51 40.74 -21.13
C PRO A 93 -10.31 39.62 -21.78
N PRO A 94 -10.15 39.39 -23.10
CA PRO A 94 -10.56 38.13 -23.70
C PRO A 94 -9.85 37.00 -22.96
N PHE A 95 -10.45 35.81 -22.97
CA PHE A 95 -9.93 34.58 -22.38
C PHE A 95 -8.61 34.20 -23.07
N SER A 96 -7.53 34.93 -22.79
CA SER A 96 -6.17 34.50 -23.07
C SER A 96 -6.01 33.26 -22.21
N ALA A 97 -5.83 32.11 -22.87
CA ALA A 97 -5.29 30.93 -22.24
C ALA A 97 -4.02 31.40 -21.53
N ILE A 98 -4.11 31.59 -20.21
CA ILE A 98 -2.97 31.91 -19.38
C ILE A 98 -2.04 30.73 -19.63
N ASP A 99 -0.91 30.99 -20.30
CA ASP A 99 0.28 30.16 -20.22
C ASP A 99 0.63 30.12 -18.74
N ALA A 100 -0.08 29.29 -17.99
CA ALA A 100 0.19 29.06 -16.58
C ALA A 100 1.59 28.46 -16.60
N PRO A 101 2.59 29.17 -16.04
CA PRO A 101 3.96 28.69 -16.08
C PRO A 101 3.95 27.27 -15.52
N TYR A 102 4.43 26.33 -16.33
CA TYR A 102 4.49 24.92 -15.96
C TYR A 102 5.03 24.82 -14.54
N HIS A 103 4.30 24.12 -13.66
CA HIS A 103 4.73 23.88 -12.29
C HIS A 103 6.03 23.08 -12.31
N THR A 104 7.17 23.77 -12.34
CA THR A 104 8.48 23.17 -12.19
C THR A 104 8.71 22.94 -10.70
N PHE A 105 9.10 21.72 -10.34
CA PHE A 105 9.52 21.40 -8.98
C PHE A 105 10.86 22.07 -8.71
N ILE A 106 10.82 23.31 -8.21
CA ILE A 106 12.02 24.05 -7.84
C ILE A 106 12.53 23.52 -6.48
N PRO A 107 13.80 23.11 -6.39
CA PRO A 107 14.43 22.77 -5.12
C PRO A 107 14.28 23.90 -4.08
N ARG A 108 13.93 23.52 -2.84
CA ARG A 108 13.62 24.48 -1.75
C ARG A 108 14.78 25.36 -1.31
N ASP A 109 16.00 24.97 -1.63
CA ASP A 109 17.24 25.64 -1.27
C ASP A 109 17.50 26.93 -2.06
N ARG A 110 16.65 27.25 -3.04
CA ARG A 110 16.85 28.42 -3.90
C ARG A 110 15.92 29.59 -3.64
N PHE A 111 14.89 29.45 -2.80
CA PHE A 111 13.95 30.56 -2.58
C PHE A 111 14.57 31.68 -1.73
N ILE A 112 14.26 32.92 -2.08
CA ILE A 112 14.68 34.10 -1.32
C ILE A 112 13.52 34.53 -0.44
N ILE A 113 13.71 34.51 0.89
CA ILE A 113 12.73 35.04 1.83
C ILE A 113 13.04 36.52 2.03
N ALA A 114 12.12 37.39 1.57
CA ALA A 114 12.22 38.83 1.76
C ALA A 114 11.21 39.27 2.83
N ASN A 115 11.67 40.02 3.81
CA ASN A 115 10.80 40.69 4.76
C ASN A 115 10.44 42.07 4.21
N LEU A 116 9.29 42.15 3.53
CA LEU A 116 8.77 43.40 2.98
C LEU A 116 7.79 44.01 3.98
N THR A 117 7.48 45.30 3.85
CA THR A 117 6.57 46.01 4.77
C THR A 117 5.16 45.37 4.83
N SER A 118 4.77 44.62 3.80
CA SER A 118 3.53 43.85 3.73
C SER A 118 3.58 42.47 4.42
N GLY A 119 4.73 42.09 4.98
CA GLY A 119 4.99 40.75 5.55
C GLY A 119 6.06 39.96 4.78
N LEU A 120 6.26 38.72 5.22
CA LEU A 120 7.21 37.79 4.59
C LEU A 120 6.71 37.39 3.20
N GLN A 121 7.56 37.58 2.20
CA GLN A 121 7.32 37.14 0.83
C GLN A 121 8.40 36.15 0.39
N VAL A 122 8.00 35.22 -0.48
CA VAL A 122 8.91 34.27 -1.12
C VAL A 122 9.14 34.77 -2.54
N LEU A 123 10.39 35.08 -2.87
CA LEU A 123 10.77 35.49 -4.20
C LEU A 123 11.42 34.33 -4.94
N ASP A 124 11.08 34.20 -6.21
CA ASP A 124 11.77 33.33 -7.13
C ASP A 124 13.24 33.77 -7.30
N PRO A 125 14.22 32.86 -7.13
CA PRO A 125 15.65 33.19 -7.30
C PRO A 125 16.00 33.79 -8.66
N GLU A 126 15.36 33.30 -9.73
CA GLU A 126 15.70 33.62 -11.10
C GLU A 126 14.98 34.90 -11.54
N THR A 127 13.66 34.95 -11.36
CA THR A 127 12.85 36.08 -11.84
C THR A 127 12.76 37.24 -10.84
N ARG A 128 13.10 37.00 -9.57
CA ARG A 128 12.91 37.93 -8.44
C ARG A 128 11.45 38.37 -8.25
N GLN A 129 10.50 37.67 -8.88
CA GLN A 129 9.09 37.94 -8.72
C GLN A 129 8.55 37.24 -7.46
N PRO A 130 7.55 37.82 -6.79
CA PRO A 130 6.91 37.19 -5.66
C PRO A 130 6.11 35.96 -6.11
N ILE A 131 6.39 34.82 -5.46
CA ILE A 131 5.61 33.60 -5.60
C ILE A 131 4.43 33.72 -4.63
N PRO A 132 3.18 33.79 -5.12
CA PRO A 132 2.06 33.94 -4.22
C PRO A 132 1.95 32.73 -3.29
N GLN A 133 1.69 33.00 -2.02
CA GLN A 133 1.68 31.99 -0.96
C GLN A 133 0.24 31.71 -0.52
N GLY A 134 -0.10 30.43 -0.42
CA GLY A 134 -1.40 29.97 0.03
C GLY A 134 -1.31 29.21 1.36
N PRO A 135 -2.43 29.05 2.08
CA PRO A 135 -2.51 28.06 3.14
C PRO A 135 -2.35 26.71 2.45
N GLY A 136 -1.19 26.06 2.57
CA GLY A 136 -1.11 24.72 2.03
C GLY A 136 -2.14 23.87 2.79
N THR A 137 -2.95 23.13 2.07
CA THR A 137 -3.92 22.22 2.66
C THR A 137 -3.63 20.83 2.13
N ASP A 138 -3.77 19.84 3.00
CA ASP A 138 -3.70 18.43 2.67
C ASP A 138 -5.09 17.78 2.61
N GLY A 139 -6.16 18.59 2.69
CA GLY A 139 -7.53 18.09 2.77
C GLY A 139 -7.83 17.37 4.09
N SER A 140 -7.07 17.64 5.16
CA SER A 140 -7.33 17.09 6.50
C SER A 140 -8.26 17.95 7.35
N GLY A 141 -8.65 19.14 6.87
CA GLY A 141 -9.51 20.06 7.60
C GLY A 141 -8.81 20.76 8.74
N ARG A 142 -9.61 21.37 9.61
CA ARG A 142 -9.16 22.02 10.84
C ARG A 142 -9.97 21.53 12.03
N ASP A 143 -9.26 21.17 13.10
CA ASP A 143 -9.85 20.64 14.32
C ASP A 143 -10.70 19.38 14.03
N PHE A 144 -12.01 19.43 14.32
CA PHE A 144 -12.98 18.34 14.09
C PHE A 144 -14.06 18.73 13.08
N ASP A 145 -13.68 19.46 12.05
CA ASP A 145 -14.56 19.73 10.92
C ASP A 145 -14.85 18.46 10.09
N ALA A 146 -15.69 18.61 9.05
CA ALA A 146 -16.15 17.47 8.26
C ALA A 146 -15.00 16.67 7.59
N PRO A 147 -14.00 17.30 6.94
CA PRO A 147 -12.81 16.59 6.43
C PRO A 147 -12.06 15.81 7.51
N ALA A 148 -11.80 16.41 8.67
CA ALA A 148 -11.09 15.74 9.77
C ALA A 148 -11.87 14.53 10.29
N LEU A 149 -13.19 14.66 10.45
CA LEU A 149 -14.06 13.55 10.88
C LEU A 149 -14.11 12.42 9.85
N LEU A 150 -14.07 12.73 8.55
CA LEU A 150 -13.99 11.72 7.49
C LEU A 150 -12.67 10.95 7.55
N TRP A 151 -11.53 11.64 7.73
CA TRP A 151 -10.24 10.99 7.91
C TRP A 151 -10.16 10.13 9.18
N LEU A 152 -10.73 10.61 10.28
CA LEU A 152 -10.86 9.85 11.52
C LEU A 152 -11.67 8.57 11.30
N ALA A 153 -12.85 8.69 10.70
CA ALA A 153 -13.72 7.56 10.42
C ALA A 153 -13.04 6.56 9.48
N PHE A 154 -12.42 7.05 8.40
CA PHE A 154 -11.68 6.24 7.44
C PHE A 154 -10.50 5.51 8.10
N GLY A 155 -9.70 6.22 8.90
CA GLY A 155 -8.53 5.68 9.57
C GLY A 155 -8.87 4.56 10.55
N PHE A 156 -9.94 4.71 11.35
CA PHE A 156 -10.40 3.63 12.23
C PHE A 156 -11.09 2.49 11.46
N ALA A 157 -11.95 2.81 10.48
CA ALA A 157 -12.71 1.81 9.71
C ALA A 157 -11.81 0.90 8.88
N VAL A 158 -10.70 1.42 8.34
CA VAL A 158 -9.71 0.63 7.59
C VAL A 158 -8.62 0.10 8.52
N GLY A 159 -8.11 0.94 9.42
CA GLY A 159 -6.95 0.64 10.26
C GLY A 159 -7.18 -0.51 11.24
N LEU A 160 -8.25 -0.47 12.03
CA LEU A 160 -8.49 -1.46 13.08
C LEU A 160 -8.73 -2.87 12.50
N PRO A 161 -9.62 -3.08 11.51
CA PRO A 161 -9.81 -4.41 10.93
C PRO A 161 -8.54 -4.95 10.28
N LEU A 162 -7.75 -4.09 9.63
CA LEU A 162 -6.51 -4.50 8.98
C LEU A 162 -5.41 -4.86 10.00
N ALA A 163 -5.31 -4.10 11.10
CA ALA A 163 -4.36 -4.34 12.19
C ALA A 163 -4.69 -5.61 13.00
N LEU A 164 -5.98 -5.94 13.16
CA LEU A 164 -6.41 -7.07 14.00
C LEU A 164 -6.67 -8.35 13.22
N ALA A 165 -7.19 -8.25 11.99
CA ALA A 165 -7.67 -9.39 11.21
C ALA A 165 -7.39 -9.27 9.70
N GLY A 166 -6.40 -8.45 9.32
CA GLY A 166 -6.07 -8.19 7.92
C GLY A 166 -5.76 -9.45 7.11
N ILE A 167 -5.21 -10.52 7.69
CA ILE A 167 -4.92 -11.75 6.92
C ILE A 167 -6.17 -12.61 6.62
N ARG A 168 -7.30 -12.39 7.30
CA ARG A 168 -8.48 -13.30 7.22
C ARG A 168 -9.31 -13.11 5.95
N GLY A 169 -9.45 -11.88 5.47
CA GLY A 169 -10.37 -11.53 4.38
C GLY A 169 -9.63 -11.19 3.11
N TRP A 170 -9.15 -12.18 2.37
CA TRP A 170 -8.22 -11.95 1.25
C TRP A 170 -8.71 -10.92 0.21
N TRP A 171 -10.00 -10.91 -0.15
CA TRP A 171 -10.60 -9.88 -1.02
C TRP A 171 -10.52 -8.47 -0.44
N VAL A 172 -10.89 -8.35 0.82
CA VAL A 172 -10.91 -7.06 1.52
C VAL A 172 -9.49 -6.55 1.66
N THR A 173 -8.54 -7.42 1.99
CA THR A 173 -7.13 -7.07 2.20
C THR A 173 -6.46 -6.62 0.92
N THR A 174 -6.69 -7.31 -0.21
CA THR A 174 -6.13 -6.89 -1.50
C THR A 174 -6.80 -5.62 -2.02
N GLY A 175 -8.11 -5.47 -1.80
CA GLY A 175 -8.82 -4.22 -2.02
C GLY A 175 -8.22 -3.07 -1.21
N VAL A 176 -8.10 -3.21 0.10
CA VAL A 176 -7.50 -2.19 0.98
C VAL A 176 -6.06 -1.89 0.57
N GLY A 177 -5.26 -2.91 0.22
CA GLY A 177 -3.88 -2.75 -0.23
C GLY A 177 -3.76 -1.84 -1.45
N LEU A 178 -4.56 -2.10 -2.48
CA LEU A 178 -4.57 -1.29 -3.70
C LEU A 178 -5.21 0.09 -3.44
N GLY A 179 -6.29 0.13 -2.65
CA GLY A 179 -6.97 1.36 -2.22
C GLY A 179 -6.04 2.32 -1.51
N LEU A 180 -5.28 1.86 -0.50
CA LEU A 180 -4.31 2.68 0.23
C LEU A 180 -3.17 3.17 -0.67
N ALA A 181 -2.72 2.36 -1.62
CA ALA A 181 -1.73 2.80 -2.61
C ALA A 181 -2.29 3.95 -3.47
N GLY A 182 -3.55 3.85 -3.91
CA GLY A 182 -4.27 4.91 -4.62
C GLY A 182 -4.44 6.17 -3.78
N VAL A 183 -4.76 6.04 -2.49
CA VAL A 183 -4.84 7.18 -1.55
C VAL A 183 -3.52 7.91 -1.48
N VAL A 184 -2.41 7.21 -1.21
CA VAL A 184 -1.10 7.85 -1.07
C VAL A 184 -0.67 8.53 -2.36
N ALA A 185 -0.85 7.88 -3.51
CA ALA A 185 -0.47 8.43 -4.81
C ALA A 185 -1.32 9.66 -5.18
N SER A 186 -2.64 9.57 -5.06
CA SER A 186 -3.55 10.68 -5.40
C SER A 186 -3.37 11.86 -4.44
N TRP A 187 -3.27 11.61 -3.14
CA TRP A 187 -3.04 12.65 -2.15
C TRP A 187 -1.70 13.36 -2.37
N ALA A 188 -0.62 12.61 -2.59
CA ALA A 188 0.70 13.19 -2.87
C ALA A 188 0.70 14.04 -4.15
N ALA A 189 0.00 13.61 -5.20
CA ALA A 189 -0.15 14.38 -6.43
C ALA A 189 -0.94 15.67 -6.20
N ILE A 190 -2.03 15.61 -5.44
CA ILE A 190 -2.91 16.75 -5.15
C ILE A 190 -2.18 17.84 -4.36
N ILE A 191 -1.55 17.52 -3.23
CA ILE A 191 -0.90 18.55 -2.40
C ILE A 191 0.23 19.28 -3.13
N ASN A 192 0.85 18.59 -4.10
CA ASN A 192 1.92 19.14 -4.94
C ASN A 192 1.40 19.90 -6.18
N SER A 193 0.09 19.89 -6.45
CA SER A 193 -0.53 20.57 -7.61
C SER A 193 -1.54 21.65 -7.22
N VAL A 194 -2.02 21.70 -5.97
CA VAL A 194 -2.94 22.75 -5.51
C VAL A 194 -2.25 24.12 -5.54
N GLY A 195 -2.85 25.08 -6.23
CA GLY A 195 -2.37 26.45 -6.31
C GLY A 195 -2.87 27.35 -5.18
N VAL A 196 -2.52 28.63 -5.28
CA VAL A 196 -2.77 29.70 -4.31
C VAL A 196 -4.24 29.89 -3.89
N PRO A 197 -5.25 29.89 -4.79
CA PRO A 197 -6.64 30.06 -4.34
C PRO A 197 -7.10 28.90 -3.44
N GLY A 198 -6.30 27.84 -3.33
CA GLY A 198 -6.62 26.64 -2.59
C GLY A 198 -7.75 25.87 -3.24
N VAL A 199 -7.95 24.66 -2.75
CA VAL A 199 -9.16 23.88 -3.03
C VAL A 199 -9.77 23.57 -1.68
N SER A 200 -11.11 23.59 -1.59
CA SER A 200 -11.79 23.26 -0.35
C SER A 200 -11.40 21.86 0.13
N ASP A 201 -11.02 21.73 1.39
CA ASP A 201 -10.56 20.49 2.00
C ASP A 201 -11.54 19.34 1.78
N ILE A 202 -12.86 19.61 1.86
CA ILE A 202 -13.89 18.58 1.66
C ILE A 202 -13.85 18.01 0.24
N ILE A 203 -13.55 18.83 -0.76
CA ILE A 203 -13.42 18.39 -2.16
C ILE A 203 -12.15 17.55 -2.30
N LEU A 204 -11.03 17.98 -1.70
CA LEU A 204 -9.78 17.22 -1.71
C LEU A 204 -9.94 15.85 -1.03
N THR A 205 -10.57 15.79 0.14
CA THR A 205 -10.88 14.54 0.84
C THR A 205 -11.76 13.64 -0.03
N ALA A 206 -12.81 14.19 -0.65
CA ALA A 206 -13.73 13.42 -1.49
C ALA A 206 -13.02 12.80 -2.70
N ILE A 207 -12.11 13.53 -3.34
CA ILE A 207 -11.30 13.01 -4.47
C ILE A 207 -10.42 11.86 -3.98
N VAL A 208 -9.66 12.05 -2.90
CA VAL A 208 -8.74 11.03 -2.37
C VAL A 208 -9.50 9.76 -1.93
N LEU A 209 -10.64 9.91 -1.26
CA LEU A 209 -11.49 8.78 -0.88
C LEU A 209 -12.15 8.10 -2.10
N SER A 210 -12.43 8.84 -3.18
CA SER A 210 -12.91 8.24 -4.43
C SER A 210 -11.84 7.36 -5.07
N PHE A 211 -10.57 7.80 -5.08
CA PHE A 211 -9.44 6.96 -5.52
C PHE A 211 -9.31 5.70 -4.66
N PHE A 212 -9.50 5.81 -3.33
CA PHE A 212 -9.56 4.64 -2.46
C PHE A 212 -10.62 3.66 -2.93
N CYS A 213 -11.87 4.11 -3.12
CA CYS A 213 -12.99 3.26 -3.50
C CYS A 213 -12.76 2.57 -4.84
N LEU A 214 -12.31 3.31 -5.87
CA LEU A 214 -12.03 2.76 -7.20
C LEU A 214 -10.92 1.71 -7.15
N CYS A 215 -9.79 2.03 -6.52
CA CYS A 215 -8.67 1.11 -6.37
C CYS A 215 -9.03 -0.09 -5.48
N PHE A 216 -9.85 0.10 -4.45
CA PHE A 216 -10.37 -0.98 -3.61
C PHE A 216 -11.19 -1.97 -4.41
N ILE A 217 -12.14 -1.49 -5.21
CA ILE A 217 -12.98 -2.34 -6.07
C ILE A 217 -12.09 -3.14 -7.02
N CYS A 218 -11.14 -2.49 -7.70
CA CYS A 218 -10.19 -3.16 -8.58
C CYS A 218 -9.37 -4.24 -7.84
N GLY A 219 -8.88 -3.95 -6.64
CA GLY A 219 -8.06 -4.87 -5.84
C GLY A 219 -8.85 -6.02 -5.20
N ALA A 220 -10.15 -5.85 -5.01
CA ALA A 220 -11.03 -6.89 -4.47
C ALA A 220 -11.35 -7.99 -5.49
N PHE A 221 -11.30 -7.67 -6.79
CA PHE A 221 -11.50 -8.65 -7.85
C PHE A 221 -10.30 -9.59 -8.05
N PRO A 222 -10.53 -10.82 -8.57
CA PRO A 222 -9.45 -11.79 -8.83
C PRO A 222 -8.32 -11.24 -9.71
N TYR A 223 -8.65 -10.39 -10.68
CA TYR A 223 -7.69 -9.78 -11.61
C TYR A 223 -6.73 -8.80 -10.91
N GLY A 224 -7.23 -8.01 -9.95
CA GLY A 224 -6.42 -7.04 -9.19
C GLY A 224 -5.76 -7.63 -7.94
N ARG A 225 -5.97 -8.92 -7.65
CA ARG A 225 -5.48 -9.58 -6.43
C ARG A 225 -3.97 -9.47 -6.24
N ILE A 226 -3.20 -9.69 -7.32
CA ILE A 226 -1.74 -9.59 -7.26
C ILE A 226 -1.33 -8.14 -6.95
N ALA A 227 -1.88 -7.18 -7.69
CA ALA A 227 -1.63 -5.77 -7.45
C ALA A 227 -2.00 -5.35 -6.02
N GLY A 228 -3.11 -5.85 -5.47
CA GLY A 228 -3.51 -5.59 -4.08
C GLY A 228 -2.57 -6.19 -3.04
N MET A 229 -2.06 -7.41 -3.26
CA MET A 229 -1.03 -7.99 -2.40
C MET A 229 0.26 -7.15 -2.43
N VAL A 230 0.69 -6.71 -3.62
CA VAL A 230 1.86 -5.82 -3.74
C VAL A 230 1.60 -4.47 -3.08
N GLY A 231 0.42 -3.90 -3.29
CA GLY A 231 0.01 -2.63 -2.69
C GLY A 231 0.05 -2.69 -1.17
N ILE A 232 -0.49 -3.74 -0.54
CA ILE A 232 -0.48 -3.84 0.93
C ILE A 232 0.92 -4.00 1.51
N THR A 233 1.81 -4.75 0.86
CA THR A 233 3.18 -4.93 1.38
C THR A 233 4.03 -3.69 1.16
N LEU A 234 3.94 -3.04 0.00
CA LEU A 234 4.63 -1.78 -0.26
C LEU A 234 4.15 -0.68 0.70
N THR A 235 2.84 -0.46 0.81
CA THR A 235 2.28 0.56 1.73
C THR A 235 2.62 0.25 3.18
N GLY A 236 2.64 -1.02 3.59
CA GLY A 236 3.06 -1.43 4.93
C GLY A 236 4.52 -1.05 5.22
N GLY A 237 5.43 -1.33 4.28
CA GLY A 237 6.83 -0.91 4.37
C GLY A 237 6.99 0.61 4.39
N LEU A 238 6.36 1.31 3.43
CA LEU A 238 6.36 2.78 3.37
C LEU A 238 5.88 3.39 4.69
N SER A 239 4.80 2.86 5.26
CA SER A 239 4.23 3.36 6.52
C SER A 239 5.19 3.25 7.70
N LEU A 240 6.04 2.22 7.74
CA LEU A 240 7.08 2.07 8.76
C LEU A 240 8.19 3.12 8.54
N GLY A 241 8.67 3.25 7.31
CA GLY A 241 9.68 4.25 6.96
C GLY A 241 9.22 5.68 7.26
N ILE A 242 7.97 6.02 6.91
CA ILE A 242 7.37 7.32 7.20
C ILE A 242 7.37 7.59 8.70
N ARG A 243 6.90 6.64 9.51
CA ARG A 243 6.87 6.76 10.98
C ARG A 243 8.26 7.00 11.58
N ILE A 244 9.28 6.31 11.07
CA ILE A 244 10.67 6.54 11.48
C ILE A 244 11.11 7.96 11.11
N CYS A 245 10.81 8.42 9.89
CA CYS A 245 11.19 9.74 9.41
C CYS A 245 10.47 10.89 10.13
N ILE A 246 9.22 10.71 10.57
CA ILE A 246 8.45 11.77 11.25
C ILE A 246 8.52 11.68 12.79
N LEU A 247 9.37 10.82 13.36
CA LEU A 247 9.50 10.70 14.81
C LEU A 247 10.15 11.94 15.45
N LYS A 248 11.01 12.64 14.69
CA LYS A 248 11.81 13.77 15.15
C LYS A 248 11.33 15.09 14.52
N SER A 249 11.52 16.19 15.25
CA SER A 249 11.35 17.55 14.71
C SER A 249 12.25 17.76 13.48
N GLY A 250 11.69 18.39 12.45
CA GLY A 250 12.40 18.62 11.18
C GLY A 250 12.77 17.33 10.44
N LEU A 251 12.04 16.24 10.69
CA LEU A 251 12.28 14.87 10.19
C LEU A 251 13.54 14.20 10.80
N LEU A 252 13.78 12.94 10.46
CA LEU A 252 14.95 12.18 10.91
C LEU A 252 16.26 12.83 10.44
N PHE A 253 16.34 13.13 9.14
CA PHE A 253 17.42 13.91 8.56
C PHE A 253 16.92 15.30 8.22
N SER A 254 17.27 16.26 9.07
CA SER A 254 16.92 17.66 8.93
C SER A 254 17.90 18.38 8.00
N GLY A 255 17.38 19.32 7.22
CA GLY A 255 18.15 20.13 6.26
C GLY A 255 17.93 19.70 4.80
N ASP A 256 17.97 20.69 3.90
CA ASP A 256 17.57 20.50 2.50
C ASP A 256 18.44 19.48 1.77
N LYS A 257 19.74 19.45 2.07
CA LYS A 257 20.69 18.51 1.44
C LYS A 257 20.48 17.05 1.86
N LEU A 258 19.95 16.81 3.06
CA LEU A 258 19.75 15.46 3.59
C LEU A 258 18.29 15.00 3.51
N TYR A 259 17.38 15.87 3.08
CA TYR A 259 15.97 15.55 2.96
C TYR A 259 15.71 14.30 2.12
N SER A 260 16.41 14.14 0.98
CA SER A 260 16.31 12.97 0.10
C SER A 260 16.65 11.65 0.79
N LEU A 261 17.45 11.67 1.86
CA LEU A 261 17.78 10.47 2.64
C LEU A 261 16.55 9.93 3.40
N ASN A 262 15.63 10.79 3.82
CA ASN A 262 14.35 10.34 4.40
C ASN A 262 13.56 9.52 3.37
N TRP A 263 13.48 9.99 2.12
CA TRP A 263 12.84 9.26 1.03
C TRP A 263 13.54 7.96 0.67
N ALA A 264 14.88 7.95 0.68
CA ALA A 264 15.65 6.72 0.48
C ALA A 264 15.30 5.66 1.53
N ILE A 265 15.14 6.05 2.80
CA ILE A 265 14.73 5.14 3.87
C ILE A 265 13.30 4.65 3.68
N ILE A 266 12.37 5.58 3.39
CA ILE A 266 10.96 5.23 3.13
C ILE A 266 10.86 4.23 1.97
N ALA A 267 11.53 4.51 0.86
CA ALA A 267 11.58 3.64 -0.31
C ALA A 267 12.24 2.30 0.02
N LEU A 268 13.34 2.28 0.78
CA LEU A 268 14.00 1.05 1.21
C LEU A 268 13.04 0.13 1.99
N PHE A 269 12.34 0.66 2.99
CA PHE A 269 11.37 -0.12 3.76
C PHE A 269 10.21 -0.61 2.88
N GLY A 270 9.71 0.22 1.97
CA GLY A 270 8.71 -0.16 0.97
C GLY A 270 9.18 -1.35 0.13
N VAL A 271 10.35 -1.23 -0.51
CA VAL A 271 10.94 -2.25 -1.39
C VAL A 271 11.22 -3.54 -0.63
N VAL A 272 11.87 -3.48 0.54
CA VAL A 272 12.19 -4.68 1.33
C VAL A 272 10.92 -5.45 1.71
N SER A 273 9.87 -4.74 2.13
CA SER A 273 8.56 -5.34 2.43
C SER A 273 7.91 -5.97 1.18
N GLY A 274 7.98 -5.28 0.04
CA GLY A 274 7.47 -5.77 -1.25
C GLY A 274 8.20 -7.02 -1.74
N LEU A 275 9.53 -7.04 -1.66
CA LEU A 275 10.38 -8.17 -2.05
C LEU A 275 10.05 -9.44 -1.26
N GLY A 276 9.58 -9.31 -0.01
CA GLY A 276 9.11 -10.43 0.81
C GLY A 276 7.99 -11.26 0.16
N LEU A 277 7.26 -10.72 -0.82
CA LEU A 277 6.26 -11.47 -1.59
C LEU A 277 6.86 -12.43 -2.62
N ILE A 278 8.07 -12.15 -3.14
CA ILE A 278 8.70 -12.94 -4.19
C ILE A 278 9.07 -14.33 -3.67
N TRP A 279 9.63 -14.38 -2.46
CA TRP A 279 9.99 -15.65 -1.84
C TRP A 279 8.77 -16.32 -1.24
N SER A 280 8.37 -17.46 -1.80
CA SER A 280 7.24 -18.28 -1.33
C SER A 280 7.27 -18.53 0.18
N LYS A 281 8.47 -18.73 0.75
CA LYS A 281 8.68 -18.92 2.20
C LYS A 281 8.29 -17.70 3.04
N TYR A 282 8.48 -16.48 2.53
CA TYR A 282 8.26 -15.22 3.24
C TYR A 282 6.95 -14.53 2.87
N ARG A 283 6.26 -14.95 1.80
CA ARG A 283 5.02 -14.33 1.30
C ARG A 283 3.97 -14.10 2.40
N ARG A 284 3.73 -15.09 3.25
CA ARG A 284 2.76 -14.96 4.35
C ARG A 284 3.22 -13.95 5.41
N ALA A 285 4.50 -13.96 5.77
CA ALA A 285 5.05 -13.03 6.73
C ALA A 285 5.00 -11.58 6.20
N ALA A 286 5.33 -11.38 4.91
CA ALA A 286 5.23 -10.10 4.24
C ALA A 286 3.80 -9.55 4.24
N LEU A 287 2.79 -10.39 3.96
CA LEU A 287 1.38 -9.99 4.04
C LEU A 287 0.94 -9.63 5.46
N LEU A 288 1.32 -10.43 6.46
CA LEU A 288 1.01 -10.16 7.88
C LEU A 288 1.64 -8.83 8.33
N PHE A 289 2.92 -8.62 7.99
CA PHE A 289 3.63 -7.38 8.24
C PHE A 289 2.94 -6.21 7.53
N GLY A 290 2.62 -6.34 6.25
CA GLY A 290 1.95 -5.30 5.47
C GLY A 290 0.60 -4.90 6.06
N CYS A 291 -0.24 -5.88 6.42
CA CYS A 291 -1.54 -5.63 7.06
C CYS A 291 -1.38 -4.90 8.39
N THR A 292 -0.53 -5.41 9.27
CA THR A 292 -0.39 -4.84 10.61
C THR A 292 0.31 -3.49 10.60
N ALA A 293 1.33 -3.30 9.76
CA ALA A 293 1.99 -2.02 9.58
C ALA A 293 1.02 -0.97 9.05
N SER A 294 0.36 -1.21 7.91
CA SER A 294 -0.62 -0.25 7.37
C SER A 294 -1.80 -0.03 8.33
N GLY A 295 -2.26 -1.07 9.02
CA GLY A 295 -3.36 -1.00 9.96
C GLY A 295 -3.03 -0.15 11.21
N THR A 296 -1.86 -0.36 11.82
CA THR A 296 -1.43 0.45 12.97
C THR A 296 -1.06 1.86 12.56
N PHE A 297 -0.60 2.08 11.32
CA PHE A 297 -0.40 3.42 10.78
C PHE A 297 -1.71 4.20 10.69
N MET A 298 -2.74 3.64 10.04
CA MET A 298 -4.04 4.30 9.88
C MET A 298 -4.75 4.52 11.23
N THR A 299 -4.67 3.52 12.12
CA THR A 299 -5.24 3.63 13.48
C THR A 299 -4.48 4.68 14.31
N GLY A 300 -3.15 4.68 14.21
CA GLY A 300 -2.29 5.66 14.87
C GLY A 300 -2.53 7.08 14.36
N LEU A 301 -2.66 7.25 13.04
CA LEU A 301 -3.00 8.53 12.41
C LEU A 301 -4.36 9.05 12.88
N ALA A 302 -5.38 8.20 12.94
CA ALA A 302 -6.70 8.59 13.45
C ALA A 302 -6.67 8.94 14.94
N GLY A 303 -5.96 8.16 15.76
CA GLY A 303 -5.78 8.44 17.19
C GLY A 303 -5.00 9.73 17.43
N ASP A 304 -3.97 9.99 16.62
CA ASP A 304 -3.20 11.23 16.66
C ASP A 304 -4.07 12.43 16.25
N LEU A 305 -4.91 12.29 15.23
CA LEU A 305 -5.85 13.34 14.83
C LEU A 305 -6.85 13.68 15.97
N VAL A 306 -7.25 12.70 16.78
CA VAL A 306 -8.09 12.95 17.97
C VAL A 306 -7.35 13.75 19.04
N VAL A 307 -6.08 13.44 19.30
CA VAL A 307 -5.33 14.01 20.42
C VAL A 307 -4.66 15.33 20.05
N ASN A 308 -4.00 15.34 18.90
CA ASN A 308 -3.13 16.42 18.45
C ASN A 308 -3.71 17.20 17.26
N LYS A 309 -4.89 16.81 16.77
CA LYS A 309 -5.53 17.42 15.60
C LYS A 309 -4.53 17.41 14.43
N GLN A 310 -4.44 18.49 13.67
CA GLN A 310 -3.55 18.59 12.53
C GLN A 310 -2.08 18.83 12.92
N ALA A 311 -1.75 19.07 14.20
CA ALA A 311 -0.38 19.39 14.62
C ALA A 311 0.55 18.17 14.78
N GLY A 312 0.00 16.95 14.80
CA GLY A 312 0.77 15.72 14.98
C GLY A 312 1.25 15.10 13.66
N MET A 313 0.96 13.81 13.47
CA MET A 313 1.32 13.01 12.31
C MET A 313 0.84 13.62 10.99
N SER A 314 -0.33 14.27 10.94
CA SER A 314 -0.82 14.94 9.72
C SER A 314 0.15 16.03 9.27
N ARG A 315 0.60 16.90 10.20
CA ARG A 315 1.63 17.90 9.90
C ARG A 315 2.93 17.26 9.44
N GLY A 316 3.34 16.16 10.07
CA GLY A 316 4.54 15.41 9.68
C GLY A 316 4.47 14.87 8.26
N LEU A 317 3.34 14.29 7.88
CA LEU A 317 3.08 13.81 6.52
C LEU A 317 3.13 14.94 5.52
N ARG A 318 2.49 16.06 5.84
CA ARG A 318 2.49 17.21 4.95
C ARG A 318 3.87 17.82 4.81
N PHE A 319 4.62 17.98 5.90
CA PHE A 319 6.00 18.44 5.86
C PHE A 319 6.90 17.50 5.02
N LEU A 320 6.62 16.19 5.08
CA LEU A 320 7.34 15.17 4.32
C LEU A 320 6.95 15.09 2.84
N PHE A 321 5.69 15.31 2.45
CA PHE A 321 5.24 15.09 1.06
C PHE A 321 4.99 16.38 0.27
N ASP A 322 4.63 17.47 0.93
CA ASP A 322 4.41 18.75 0.28
C ASP A 322 5.76 19.32 -0.16
N ARG A 323 5.93 19.55 -1.46
CA ARG A 323 7.08 20.21 -2.10
C ARG A 323 6.64 21.40 -2.96
N ASN A 324 5.40 21.86 -2.80
CA ASN A 324 4.84 22.95 -3.57
C ASN A 324 5.47 24.30 -3.14
N ALA A 325 5.92 25.10 -4.11
CA ALA A 325 6.49 26.42 -3.87
C ALA A 325 5.46 27.41 -3.30
N SER A 326 4.18 27.22 -3.62
CA SER A 326 3.08 28.07 -3.14
C SER A 326 2.77 27.85 -1.65
N HIS A 327 3.27 26.75 -1.06
CA HIS A 327 3.07 26.43 0.35
C HIS A 327 4.37 26.60 1.17
N TYR A 328 5.40 27.21 0.59
CA TYR A 328 6.73 27.26 1.17
C TYR A 328 6.74 27.93 2.55
N LEU A 329 6.12 29.12 2.70
CA LEU A 329 6.09 29.81 3.99
C LEU A 329 5.41 28.95 5.06
N ASP A 330 4.24 28.39 4.75
CA ASP A 330 3.51 27.58 5.73
C ASP A 330 4.34 26.37 6.16
N ILE A 331 4.94 25.63 5.21
CA ILE A 331 5.67 24.40 5.52
C ILE A 331 7.01 24.67 6.22
N ILE A 332 7.80 25.63 5.74
CA ILE A 332 9.16 25.87 6.24
C ILE A 332 9.15 26.69 7.52
N ILE A 333 8.36 27.76 7.60
CA ILE A 333 8.30 28.59 8.80
C ILE A 333 7.51 27.87 9.90
N GLY A 334 6.37 27.25 9.56
CA GLY A 334 5.62 26.47 10.53
C GLY A 334 6.35 25.21 10.97
N GLY A 335 7.21 24.66 10.10
CA GLY A 335 8.01 23.47 10.38
C GLY A 335 7.17 22.25 10.74
N TYR A 336 7.85 21.25 11.27
CA TYR A 336 7.24 20.09 11.92
C TYR A 336 7.91 19.84 13.26
N ASN A 337 7.15 20.07 14.34
CA ASN A 337 7.58 19.89 15.72
C ASN A 337 6.57 18.95 16.40
N PRO A 338 6.76 17.62 16.31
CA PRO A 338 5.77 16.67 16.80
C PRO A 338 5.58 16.80 18.31
N PRO A 339 4.33 16.96 18.79
CA PRO A 339 4.02 16.86 20.21
C PRO A 339 4.53 15.54 20.79
N VAL A 340 4.88 15.52 22.08
CA VAL A 340 5.34 14.28 22.76
C VAL A 340 4.30 13.16 22.65
N SER A 341 3.01 13.50 22.73
CA SER A 341 1.89 12.58 22.48
C SER A 341 1.96 11.94 21.09
N ALA A 342 2.24 12.71 20.03
CA ALA A 342 2.39 12.18 18.67
C ALA A 342 3.57 11.20 18.58
N GLN A 343 4.70 11.52 19.21
CA GLN A 343 5.88 10.64 19.25
C GLN A 343 5.56 9.32 19.97
N VAL A 344 4.82 9.39 21.08
CA VAL A 344 4.35 8.20 21.82
C VAL A 344 3.41 7.36 20.94
N ILE A 345 2.43 7.97 20.27
CA ILE A 345 1.50 7.27 19.37
C ILE A 345 2.27 6.58 18.23
N ILE A 346 3.23 7.28 17.61
CA ILE A 346 4.10 6.70 16.57
C ILE A 346 4.87 5.50 17.14
N GLY A 347 5.55 5.66 18.28
CA GLY A 347 6.33 4.60 18.92
C GLY A 347 5.49 3.37 19.26
N VAL A 348 4.32 3.56 19.86
CA VAL A 348 3.36 2.48 20.16
C VAL A 348 2.88 1.81 18.87
N SER A 349 2.56 2.59 17.83
CA SER A 349 2.10 2.03 16.55
C SER A 349 3.15 1.14 15.87
N ILE A 350 4.45 1.46 16.04
CA ILE A 350 5.58 0.65 15.55
C ILE A 350 5.71 -0.63 16.38
N LEU A 351 5.69 -0.52 17.71
CA LEU A 351 5.82 -1.65 18.63
C LEU A 351 4.71 -2.69 18.43
N LEU A 352 3.49 -2.23 18.10
CA LEU A 352 2.35 -3.11 17.85
C LEU A 352 2.48 -3.95 16.57
N ILE A 353 3.33 -3.57 15.60
CA ILE A 353 3.47 -4.30 14.33
C ILE A 353 3.86 -5.77 14.56
N PRO A 354 4.98 -6.10 15.24
CA PRO A 354 5.37 -7.49 15.48
C PRO A 354 4.38 -8.25 16.37
N ILE A 355 3.80 -7.58 17.38
CA ILE A 355 2.84 -8.18 18.31
C ILE A 355 1.57 -8.60 17.57
N LEU A 356 0.98 -7.69 16.79
CA LEU A 356 -0.22 -7.96 16.02
C LEU A 356 0.05 -8.90 14.85
N SER A 357 1.24 -8.84 14.23
CA SER A 357 1.63 -9.78 13.16
C SER A 357 1.65 -11.21 13.68
N TYR A 358 2.27 -11.41 14.85
CA TYR A 358 2.30 -12.69 15.52
C TYR A 358 0.91 -13.15 15.98
N GLY A 359 0.10 -12.23 16.52
CA GLY A 359 -1.29 -12.48 16.88
C GLY A 359 -2.12 -12.97 15.68
N GLN A 360 -2.10 -12.24 14.56
CA GLN A 360 -2.78 -12.63 13.33
C GLN A 360 -2.25 -13.97 12.80
N HIS A 361 -0.93 -14.22 12.85
CA HIS A 361 -0.34 -15.47 12.43
C HIS A 361 -0.90 -16.67 13.21
N ARG A 362 -1.01 -16.54 14.54
CA ARG A 362 -1.49 -17.58 15.45
C ARG A 362 -3.00 -17.80 15.33
N ILE A 363 -3.79 -16.73 15.29
CA ILE A 363 -5.26 -16.82 15.26
C ILE A 363 -5.76 -17.32 13.90
N PHE A 364 -5.11 -16.92 12.80
CA PHE A 364 -5.59 -17.20 11.45
C PHE A 364 -4.66 -18.12 10.67
N SER A 365 -4.43 -19.35 11.14
CA SER A 365 -3.45 -20.27 10.54
C SER A 365 -3.73 -20.69 9.08
N ALA A 366 -4.95 -20.49 8.59
CA ALA A 366 -5.34 -20.82 7.20
C ALA A 366 -4.48 -20.07 6.17
N PRO A 367 -4.15 -20.68 5.01
CA PRO A 367 -3.43 -20.01 3.94
C PRO A 367 -4.23 -18.81 3.42
N PHE A 368 -3.51 -17.78 2.96
CA PHE A 368 -4.12 -16.55 2.45
C PHE A 368 -4.89 -16.78 1.15
N ASP A 369 -4.33 -17.62 0.26
CA ASP A 369 -4.99 -18.07 -0.96
C ASP A 369 -5.48 -19.51 -0.77
N ARG A 370 -6.78 -19.72 -0.98
CA ARG A 370 -7.41 -21.05 -0.85
C ARG A 370 -7.54 -21.78 -2.19
N THR A 371 -7.14 -21.13 -3.29
CA THR A 371 -7.46 -21.59 -4.65
C THR A 371 -6.43 -22.57 -5.22
N SER A 372 -5.33 -22.88 -4.51
CA SER A 372 -4.15 -23.52 -5.13
C SER A 372 -4.22 -25.04 -5.28
N ASP A 373 -5.03 -25.76 -4.50
CA ASP A 373 -4.83 -27.22 -4.41
C ASP A 373 -5.84 -28.05 -5.24
N ALA A 374 -6.88 -27.41 -5.78
CA ALA A 374 -7.93 -28.13 -6.52
C ALA A 374 -7.48 -28.57 -7.92
N ASN A 375 -6.69 -27.74 -8.63
CA ASN A 375 -6.36 -27.99 -10.04
C ASN A 375 -5.13 -28.89 -10.26
N ASP A 376 -4.21 -28.94 -9.29
CA ASP A 376 -3.01 -29.77 -9.43
C ASP A 376 -3.32 -31.27 -9.31
N THR A 377 -4.43 -31.62 -8.67
CA THR A 377 -4.82 -33.02 -8.44
C THR A 377 -5.47 -33.66 -9.68
N GLU A 378 -6.19 -32.88 -10.50
CA GLU A 378 -6.81 -33.40 -11.74
C GLU A 378 -5.77 -33.75 -12.81
N SER A 379 -4.67 -33.00 -12.91
CA SER A 379 -3.61 -33.28 -13.90
C SER A 379 -2.81 -34.54 -13.59
N VAL A 380 -2.69 -34.93 -12.32
CA VAL A 380 -2.04 -36.19 -11.91
C VAL A 380 -2.96 -37.39 -12.11
N SER A 381 -4.28 -37.21 -11.95
CA SER A 381 -5.26 -38.27 -12.26
C SER A 381 -5.26 -38.58 -13.76
N GLY A 382 -5.35 -37.55 -14.62
CA GLY A 382 -5.40 -37.75 -16.08
C GLY A 382 -4.16 -38.44 -16.65
N ARG A 383 -2.95 -38.11 -16.14
CA ARG A 383 -1.70 -38.73 -16.60
C ARG A 383 -1.53 -40.17 -16.11
N SER A 384 -2.14 -40.51 -14.98
CA SER A 384 -2.17 -41.89 -14.47
C SER A 384 -3.07 -42.77 -15.33
N ASP A 385 -4.20 -42.22 -15.77
CA ASP A 385 -5.14 -42.93 -16.64
C ASP A 385 -4.61 -43.05 -18.08
N GLU A 386 -3.95 -42.02 -18.62
CA GLU A 386 -3.31 -42.09 -19.95
C GLU A 386 -2.16 -43.11 -20.00
N LYS A 387 -1.39 -43.23 -18.90
CA LYS A 387 -0.32 -44.23 -18.79
C LYS A 387 -0.90 -45.64 -18.62
N ARG A 388 -2.02 -45.80 -17.90
CA ARG A 388 -2.75 -47.07 -17.80
C ARG A 388 -3.40 -47.47 -19.12
N GLU A 389 -3.96 -46.53 -19.87
CA GLU A 389 -4.52 -46.73 -21.21
C GLU A 389 -3.43 -47.19 -22.19
N SER A 390 -2.28 -46.52 -22.18
CA SER A 390 -1.12 -46.87 -23.02
C SER A 390 -0.53 -48.24 -22.67
N GLN A 391 -0.46 -48.56 -21.37
CA GLN A 391 -0.02 -49.88 -20.91
C GLN A 391 -1.04 -50.98 -21.22
N ARG A 392 -2.35 -50.68 -21.18
CA ARG A 392 -3.40 -51.63 -21.58
C ARG A 392 -3.36 -51.90 -23.09
N LYS A 393 -3.11 -50.89 -23.91
CA LYS A 393 -2.94 -51.05 -25.37
C LYS A 393 -1.69 -51.83 -25.73
N SER A 394 -0.57 -51.64 -25.02
CA SER A 394 0.65 -52.42 -25.27
C SER A 394 0.52 -53.90 -24.88
N ILE A 395 -0.22 -54.21 -23.80
CA ILE A 395 -0.52 -55.60 -23.41
C ILE A 395 -1.47 -56.28 -24.41
N PHE A 396 -2.43 -55.55 -24.98
CA PHE A 396 -3.35 -56.13 -25.96
C PHE A 396 -2.72 -56.31 -27.36
N SER A 397 -1.73 -55.47 -27.71
CA SER A 397 -1.00 -55.56 -28.98
C SER A 397 0.07 -56.66 -29.02
N SER A 398 0.45 -57.25 -27.87
CA SER A 398 1.47 -58.30 -27.82
C SER A 398 0.91 -59.71 -27.82
N ASN A 399 -0.40 -59.90 -28.04
CA ASN A 399 -0.97 -61.24 -28.19
C ASN A 399 -0.41 -61.89 -29.48
N PRO A 400 0.43 -62.93 -29.39
CA PRO A 400 0.91 -63.63 -30.56
C PRO A 400 -0.27 -64.34 -31.25
N LYS A 401 -0.27 -64.31 -32.58
CA LYS A 401 -1.24 -65.02 -33.42
C LYS A 401 -1.47 -66.45 -32.87
N PRO A 402 -2.73 -66.88 -32.67
CA PRO A 402 -3.01 -68.22 -32.19
C PRO A 402 -2.45 -69.25 -33.18
N LYS A 403 -1.55 -70.11 -32.67
CA LYS A 403 -1.09 -71.29 -33.41
C LYS A 403 -2.28 -72.23 -33.62
N PRO A 404 -2.50 -72.74 -34.85
CA PRO A 404 -3.57 -73.68 -35.11
C PRO A 404 -3.24 -75.06 -34.51
N GLY A 405 -4.17 -75.56 -33.69
CA GLY A 405 -4.53 -76.98 -33.62
C GLY A 405 -3.68 -77.90 -32.75
N ARG A 406 -4.20 -78.24 -31.56
CA ARG A 406 -4.31 -79.64 -31.15
C ARG A 406 -5.53 -79.84 -30.24
N PRO A 407 -6.45 -80.76 -30.56
CA PRO A 407 -7.65 -81.00 -29.77
C PRO A 407 -7.42 -81.95 -28.59
N SER A 408 -8.36 -81.87 -27.65
CA SER A 408 -8.74 -82.87 -26.63
C SER A 408 -7.95 -82.85 -25.31
N ALA A 409 -8.60 -82.52 -24.20
CA ALA A 409 -9.40 -83.50 -23.44
C ALA A 409 -10.15 -82.80 -22.30
N ALA A 410 -11.34 -83.32 -22.01
CA ALA A 410 -12.26 -82.87 -20.99
C ALA A 410 -11.66 -82.93 -19.57
N SER A 411 -12.02 -81.94 -18.74
CA SER A 411 -12.30 -82.23 -17.33
C SER A 411 -13.29 -81.19 -16.80
N GLN A 412 -14.46 -81.70 -16.45
CA GLN A 412 -15.44 -81.07 -15.58
C GLN A 412 -14.77 -80.62 -14.27
N VAL A 413 -15.31 -79.59 -13.61
CA VAL A 413 -15.69 -79.62 -12.18
C VAL A 413 -16.27 -78.26 -11.76
N GLN A 414 -17.57 -78.36 -11.42
CA GLN A 414 -18.35 -77.69 -10.39
C GLN A 414 -18.41 -76.15 -10.31
N ALA A 415 -19.61 -75.68 -10.68
CA ALA A 415 -20.27 -74.52 -10.12
C ALA A 415 -20.47 -74.66 -8.59
N LYS A 416 -20.24 -73.56 -7.87
CA LYS A 416 -20.75 -73.34 -6.50
C LYS A 416 -21.45 -71.98 -6.45
N PRO A 417 -22.77 -71.92 -6.21
CA PRO A 417 -23.49 -70.67 -6.02
C PRO A 417 -23.55 -70.32 -4.52
N GLY A 418 -23.29 -69.05 -4.19
CA GLY A 418 -23.62 -68.44 -2.90
C GLY A 418 -23.66 -66.93 -3.11
N SER A 419 -24.83 -66.28 -3.16
CA SER A 419 -25.76 -65.93 -2.07
C SER A 419 -25.26 -64.76 -1.20
N GLY A 420 -26.04 -63.67 -1.17
CA GLY A 420 -25.92 -62.53 -0.25
C GLY A 420 -25.57 -61.24 -0.99
N LEU A 421 -26.48 -60.36 -1.43
CA LEU A 421 -27.62 -59.73 -0.73
C LEU A 421 -27.16 -58.89 0.46
N MET A 422 -26.80 -57.63 0.22
CA MET A 422 -27.30 -56.51 1.03
C MET A 422 -27.03 -55.15 0.39
N SER A 423 -28.10 -54.57 -0.13
CA SER A 423 -28.32 -53.13 -0.27
C SER A 423 -28.24 -52.44 1.09
N SER A 424 -27.49 -51.35 1.20
CA SER A 424 -27.71 -50.36 2.25
C SER A 424 -27.72 -48.96 1.65
N PHE A 425 -28.95 -48.48 1.48
CA PHE A 425 -29.30 -47.07 1.42
C PHE A 425 -28.82 -46.37 2.69
N ARG A 426 -28.15 -45.23 2.56
CA ARG A 426 -28.24 -44.19 3.58
C ARG A 426 -28.14 -42.79 2.98
N ASN A 427 -29.31 -42.21 2.75
CA ASN A 427 -29.51 -40.77 2.73
C ASN A 427 -29.48 -40.25 4.18
N ARG A 428 -28.66 -39.22 4.43
CA ARG A 428 -29.01 -38.02 5.20
C ARG A 428 -27.92 -36.98 5.06
#